data_AF-A0A4P8S7B2-F1
#
_entry.id   AF-A0A4P8S7B2-F1
#
_cell.length_a   1.000
_cell.length_b   1.000
_cell.length_c   1.000
_cell.angle_alpha   90.00
_cell.angle_beta   90.00
_cell.angle_gamma   90.00
#
_symmetry.space_group_name_H-M   'P 1'
#
loop_
_entity.id
_entity.type
_entity.pdbx_description
1 polymer ?
#
loop_
_entity_poly.entity_id
_entity_poly.type
_entity_poly.pdbx_seq_one_letter_code
_entity_poly.pdbx_strand_id
1 'polypeptide(L)' 'MSPQSIYYYEEKFKEYIMKALTDDQLISFNQLLKDLICEYPEDDHVINYAFLNVKNELTGFNNGSENEEEICERFKHI' A
#
# COMPACT_ATOMS: atom_id res chain seq x y z
N MET A 1 -9.84 6.38 -10.07
CA MET A 1 -9.15 6.51 -8.76
C MET A 1 -8.59 7.93 -8.63
N SER A 2 -8.75 8.56 -7.47
CA SER A 2 -8.13 9.86 -7.19
C SER A 2 -6.73 9.63 -6.58
N PRO A 3 -5.67 10.29 -7.08
CA PRO A 3 -4.31 10.17 -6.52
C PRO A 3 -4.22 10.47 -5.03
N GLN A 4 -5.16 11.28 -4.52
CA GLN A 4 -5.27 11.65 -3.10
C GLN A 4 -5.52 10.45 -2.18
N SER A 5 -6.31 9.46 -2.61
CA SER A 5 -6.59 8.27 -1.80
C SER A 5 -5.38 7.34 -1.70
N ILE A 6 -4.59 7.22 -2.76
CA ILE A 6 -3.35 6.41 -2.75
C ILE A 6 -2.36 7.01 -1.76
N TYR A 7 -2.09 8.31 -1.87
CA TYR A 7 -1.15 8.99 -0.97
C TYR A 7 -1.57 8.89 0.50
N TYR A 8 -2.87 9.01 0.78
CA TYR A 8 -3.41 8.82 2.12
C TYR A 8 -3.06 7.45 2.70
N TYR A 9 -3.29 6.37 1.95
CA TYR A 9 -2.98 5.02 2.43
C TYR A 9 -1.46 4.77 2.52
N GLU A 10 -0.66 5.30 1.60
CA GLU A 10 0.80 5.22 1.68
C GLU A 10 1.33 5.89 2.95
N GLU A 11 0.86 7.09 3.29
CA GLU A 11 1.22 7.76 4.55
C GLU A 11 0.79 6.93 5.76
N LYS A 12 -0.43 6.38 5.77
CA LYS A 12 -0.89 5.49 6.85
C LYS A 12 0.02 4.28 7.06
N PHE A 13 0.44 3.62 5.98
CA PHE A 13 1.37 2.51 6.06
C PHE A 13 2.73 2.97 6.61
N LYS A 14 3.28 4.10 6.15
CA LYS A 14 4.56 4.63 6.63
C LYS A 14 4.52 5.02 8.12
N GLU A 15 3.50 5.75 8.54
CA GLU A 15 3.28 6.12 9.95
C GLU A 15 3.24 4.89 10.85
N TYR A 16 2.52 3.86 10.41
CA TYR A 16 2.39 2.63 11.16
C TYR A 16 3.73 1.91 11.32
N ILE A 17 4.54 1.87 10.27
CA ILE A 17 5.84 1.20 10.28
C ILE A 17 6.80 1.91 11.22
N MET A 18 6.83 3.25 11.15
CA MET A 18 7.61 4.06 12.09
C MET A 18 7.18 3.80 13.54
N LYS A 19 5.87 3.70 13.78
CA LYS A 19 5.34 3.40 15.12
C LYS A 19 5.69 1.98 15.57
N ALA A 20 5.54 0.97 14.71
CA ALA A 20 5.87 -0.42 15.01
C ALA A 20 7.36 -0.62 15.34
N LEU A 21 8.26 0.11 14.66
CA LEU A 21 9.69 0.13 14.95
C LEU A 21 10.02 0.79 16.30
N THR A 22 9.17 1.71 16.77
CA THR A 22 9.40 2.49 18.00
C THR A 22 8.79 1.81 19.22
N ASP A 23 7.61 1.21 19.08
CA ASP A 23 6.80 0.66 20.18
C ASP A 23 7.10 -0.83 20.47
N ASP A 24 8.08 -1.45 19.79
CA ASP A 24 8.38 -2.90 19.83
C ASP A 24 7.13 -3.78 19.53
N GLN A 25 6.11 -3.17 18.91
CA GLN A 25 4.87 -3.80 18.49
C GLN A 25 5.04 -4.30 17.06
N LEU A 26 5.54 -5.53 16.92
CA LEU A 26 5.61 -6.23 15.65
C LEU A 26 4.25 -6.82 15.26
N ILE A 27 3.30 -5.98 14.91
CA ILE A 27 2.12 -6.43 14.17
C ILE A 27 2.54 -6.64 12.72
N SER A 28 2.16 -7.78 12.14
CA SER A 28 2.52 -8.09 10.75
C SER A 28 1.85 -7.08 9.80
N PHE A 29 2.61 -6.60 8.82
CA PHE A 29 2.14 -5.79 7.69
C PHE A 29 0.86 -6.31 7.03
N ASN A 30 0.72 -7.64 6.96
CA ASN A 30 -0.46 -8.31 6.40
C ASN A 30 -1.71 -8.16 7.28
N GLN A 31 -1.55 -7.95 8.58
CA GLN A 31 -2.68 -7.71 9.49
C GLN A 31 -3.23 -6.30 9.28
N LEU A 32 -2.35 -5.29 9.21
CA LEU A 32 -2.76 -3.90 8.94
C LEU A 32 -3.47 -3.78 7.58
N LEU A 33 -2.96 -4.46 6.55
CA LEU A 33 -3.60 -4.52 5.24
C LEU A 33 -5.03 -5.05 5.34
N LYS A 34 -5.23 -6.17 6.06
CA LYS A 34 -6.56 -6.76 6.26
C LYS A 34 -7.49 -5.85 7.03
N ASP A 35 -6.98 -5.17 8.06
CA ASP A 35 -7.78 -4.28 8.89
C ASP A 35 -8.26 -3.07 8.07
N LEU A 36 -7.39 -2.48 7.25
CA LEU A 36 -7.74 -1.36 6.35
C LEU A 36 -8.73 -1.78 5.25
N ILE A 37 -8.56 -2.96 4.64
CA ILE A 37 -9.53 -3.49 3.66
C ILE A 37 -10.88 -3.77 4.33
N CYS A 38 -10.87 -4.23 5.59
CA CYS A 38 -12.12 -4.48 6.32
C CYS A 38 -12.84 -3.19 6.69
N GLU A 39 -12.10 -2.10 6.96
CA GLU A 39 -12.66 -0.79 7.29
C GLU A 39 -13.13 -0.03 6.03
N TYR A 40 -12.43 -0.20 4.91
CA TYR A 40 -12.70 0.47 3.63
C TYR A 40 -12.71 -0.54 2.46
N PRO A 41 -13.70 -1.44 2.41
CA PRO A 41 -13.77 -2.48 1.37
C PRO A 41 -13.92 -1.92 -0.05
N GLU A 42 -14.50 -0.73 -0.21
CA GLU A 42 -14.59 -0.02 -1.49
C GLU A 42 -13.23 0.39 -2.06
N ASP A 43 -12.22 0.54 -1.18
CA ASP A 43 -10.89 1.00 -1.52
C ASP A 43 -9.86 -0.14 -1.55
N ASP A 44 -10.29 -1.41 -1.50
CA ASP A 44 -9.40 -2.60 -1.48
C ASP A 44 -8.27 -2.50 -2.51
N HIS A 45 -8.59 -2.14 -3.75
CA HIS A 45 -7.60 -2.01 -4.82
C HIS A 45 -6.61 -0.87 -4.57
N VAL A 46 -7.06 0.25 -4.00
CA VAL A 46 -6.21 1.41 -3.67
C VAL A 46 -5.29 1.07 -2.50
N ILE A 47 -5.82 0.41 -1.47
CA ILE A 47 -5.11 0.02 -0.27
C ILE A 47 -4.03 -1.01 -0.61
N ASN A 48 -4.36 -2.02 -1.42
CA ASN A 48 -3.39 -3.02 -1.90
C ASN A 48 -2.27 -2.36 -2.72
N TYR A 49 -2.60 -1.40 -3.57
CA TYR A 49 -1.60 -0.67 -4.35
C TYR A 49 -0.65 0.14 -3.46
N ALA A 50 -1.19 0.94 -2.54
CA ALA A 50 -0.41 1.72 -1.59
C ALA A 50 0.49 0.83 -0.70
N PHE A 51 -0.02 -0.32 -0.29
CA PHE A 51 0.73 -1.31 0.47
C PHE A 51 1.93 -1.84 -0.32
N LEU A 52 1.73 -2.23 -1.58
CA LEU A 52 2.80 -2.72 -2.44
C LEU A 52 3.86 -1.64 -2.68
N ASN A 53 3.44 -0.39 -2.90
CA ASN A 53 4.36 0.74 -3.06
C ASN A 53 5.24 0.94 -1.82
N VAL A 54 4.64 1.03 -0.63
CA VAL A 54 5.38 1.23 0.63
C VAL A 54 6.28 0.03 0.93
N LYS A 55 5.80 -1.19 0.65
CA LYS A 55 6.62 -2.41 0.81
C LYS A 55 7.83 -2.40 -0.12
N ASN A 56 7.65 -2.01 -1.38
CA ASN A 56 8.75 -1.90 -2.36
C ASN A 56 9.76 -0.82 -1.94
N GLU A 57 9.28 0.34 -1.51
CA GLU A 57 10.12 1.46 -1.02
C GLU A 57 11.00 1.04 0.17
N LEU A 58 10.43 0.30 1.13
CA LEU A 58 11.14 -0.05 2.37
C LEU A 58 12.03 -1.27 2.26
N THR A 59 11.63 -2.26 1.47
CA THR A 59 12.40 -3.51 1.34
C THR A 59 13.36 -3.50 0.16
N GLY A 60 13.26 -2.50 -0.73
CA GLY A 60 14.00 -2.44 -1.98
C GLY A 60 13.68 -3.60 -2.94
N PHE A 61 12.69 -4.44 -2.63
CA PHE A 61 12.13 -5.40 -3.57
C PHE A 61 11.34 -4.62 -4.61
N ASN A 62 12.05 -4.13 -5.62
CA ASN A 62 11.42 -3.83 -6.89
C ASN A 62 10.88 -5.16 -7.43
N ASN A 63 9.56 -5.26 -7.56
CA ASN A 63 8.95 -6.21 -8.49
C ASN A 63 9.23 -5.69 -9.93
N GLY A 64 10.51 -5.50 -10.26
CA GLY A 64 11.03 -4.84 -11.45
C GLY A 64 10.87 -5.67 -12.73
N SER A 65 9.70 -6.26 -12.90
CA SER A 65 9.34 -7.08 -14.05
C SER A 65 7.92 -6.83 -14.57
N GLU A 66 7.12 -5.97 -13.95
CA GLU A 66 5.89 -5.48 -14.58
C GLU A 66 5.98 -3.96 -14.67
N ASN A 67 6.11 -3.49 -15.90
CA ASN A 67 6.22 -2.08 -16.25
C ASN A 67 5.23 -1.24 -15.43
N GLU A 68 5.72 -0.22 -14.73
CA GLU A 68 4.89 0.81 -14.11
C GLU A 68 3.93 1.45 -15.15
N GLU A 69 4.31 1.40 -16.43
CA GLU A 69 3.49 1.79 -17.58
C GLU A 69 2.32 0.83 -17.85
N GLU A 70 2.49 -0.48 -17.65
CA GLU A 70 1.46 -1.51 -17.91
C GLU A 70 0.42 -1.59 -16.78
N ILE A 71 0.84 -1.32 -15.54
CA ILE A 71 -0.09 -1.10 -14.43
C ILE A 71 -0.93 0.15 -14.72
N CYS A 72 -0.31 1.26 -15.10
CA CYS A 72 -1.03 2.50 -15.42
C CYS A 72 -1.96 2.36 -16.65
N GLU A 73 -1.55 1.61 -17.68
CA GLU A 73 -2.33 1.35 -18.90
C GLU A 73 -3.50 0.37 -18.66
N ARG A 74 -3.37 -0.64 -17.79
CA ARG A 74 -4.50 -1.53 -17.43
C ARG A 74 -5.64 -0.82 -16.72
N PHE A 75 -5.40 0.37 -16.14
CA PHE A 75 -6.41 1.15 -15.42
C PHE A 75 -6.99 2.34 -16.20
N LYS A 76 -6.63 2.52 -17.48
CA LYS A 76 -7.25 3.51 -18.38
C LYS A 76 -8.66 3.13 -18.86
N HIS A 77 -9.08 1.88 -18.67
CA HIS A 77 -10.30 1.31 -19.26
C HIS A 77 -11.35 0.82 -18.23
N ILE A 78 -11.23 1.21 -16.96
CA ILE A 78 -12.27 0.98 -15.93
C ILE A 78 -12.98 2.30 -15.63
#